data_AF-A0A5J9SP82-F1
#
_entry.id   AF-A0A5J9SP82-F1
#
_cell.length_a   1.000
_cell.length_b   1.000
_cell.length_c   1.000
_cell.angle_alpha   90.00
_cell.angle_beta   90.00
_cell.angle_gamma   90.00
#
_symmetry.space_group_name_H-M   'P 1'
#
loop_
_entity.id
_entity.type
_entity.pdbx_description
1 polymer ?
#
loop_
_entity_poly.entity_id
_entity_poly.type
_entity_poly.pdbx_seq_one_letter_code
_entity_poly.pdbx_strand_id
1 'polypeptide(L)'
;MAAAALAAAIFFFLSAMSQQVADAAAIVEHTFVVTQMNLTHLCKETLVTVVNGQFPGPVIEVNEGDLVAVHVVNRSPNNITIHW
;
A
#
# COMPACT_ATOMS: atom_id res chain seq x y z
N MET A 1 -4.80 -21.22 -49.91
CA MET A 1 -5.62 -20.37 -49.01
C MET A 1 -5.72 -20.94 -47.59
N ALA A 2 -6.04 -22.23 -47.41
CA ALA A 2 -6.17 -22.85 -46.08
C ALA A 2 -4.89 -22.85 -45.22
N ALA A 3 -3.71 -23.14 -45.81
CA ALA A 3 -2.45 -23.19 -45.08
C ALA A 3 -2.00 -21.83 -44.51
N ALA A 4 -2.25 -20.73 -45.25
CA ALA A 4 -1.95 -19.38 -44.78
C ALA A 4 -2.88 -18.94 -43.65
N ALA A 5 -4.16 -19.32 -43.71
CA ALA A 5 -5.12 -19.08 -42.64
C ALA A 5 -4.76 -19.84 -41.36
N LEU A 6 -4.26 -21.07 -41.48
CA LEU A 6 -3.79 -21.87 -40.35
C LEU A 6 -2.55 -21.26 -39.68
N ALA A 7 -1.57 -20.81 -40.48
CA ALA A 7 -0.38 -20.14 -39.95
C ALA A 7 -0.72 -18.83 -39.22
N ALA A 8 -1.64 -18.04 -39.77
CA ALA A 8 -2.12 -16.82 -39.13
C ALA A 8 -2.86 -17.11 -37.81
N ALA A 9 -3.69 -18.15 -37.76
CA ALA A 9 -4.39 -18.57 -36.55
C ALA A 9 -3.43 -19.05 -35.46
N ILE A 10 -2.40 -19.81 -35.83
CA ILE A 10 -1.34 -20.27 -34.91
C ILE A 10 -0.59 -19.06 -34.35
N PHE A 11 -0.19 -18.11 -35.21
CA PHE A 11 0.51 -16.90 -34.78
C PHE A 11 -0.33 -16.06 -33.80
N PHE A 12 -1.62 -15.89 -34.10
CA PHE A 12 -2.54 -15.16 -33.22
C PHE A 12 -2.70 -15.86 -31.87
N PHE A 13 -2.84 -17.18 -31.87
CA PHE A 13 -2.95 -17.99 -30.66
C PHE A 13 -1.69 -17.94 -29.80
N LEU A 14 -0.50 -18.04 -30.41
CA LEU A 14 0.78 -17.90 -29.70
C LEU A 14 0.96 -16.48 -29.12
N SER A 15 0.55 -15.43 -29.85
CA SER A 15 0.62 -14.06 -29.33
C SER A 15 -0.32 -13.85 -28.14
N ALA A 16 -1.52 -14.45 -28.14
CA ALA A 16 -2.47 -14.34 -27.03
C ALA A 16 -1.97 -15.03 -25.76
N MET A 17 -1.26 -16.16 -25.89
CA MET A 17 -0.63 -16.87 -24.76
C MET A 17 0.54 -16.09 -24.15
N SER A 18 1.16 -15.18 -24.89
CA SER A 18 2.29 -14.37 -24.41
C SER A 18 1.89 -13.19 -23.51
N GLN A 19 0.59 -12.89 -23.39
CA GLN A 19 0.07 -11.72 -22.66
C GLN A 19 -0.37 -12.00 -21.21
N GLN A 20 -0.03 -13.16 -20.63
CA GLN A 20 -0.24 -13.39 -19.20
C GLN A 20 0.82 -12.67 -18.38
N VAL A 21 0.73 -11.34 -18.31
CA VAL A 21 1.37 -10.57 -17.25
C VAL A 21 0.52 -10.80 -16.00
N ALA A 22 1.01 -11.64 -15.09
CA ALA A 22 0.48 -11.65 -13.74
C ALA A 22 0.66 -10.26 -13.17
N ASP A 23 -0.42 -9.63 -12.70
CA ASP A 23 -0.34 -8.36 -11.99
C ASP A 23 0.51 -8.63 -10.75
N ALA A 24 1.76 -8.19 -10.77
CA ALA A 24 2.68 -8.45 -9.69
C ALA A 24 2.21 -7.61 -8.50
N ALA A 25 1.87 -8.27 -7.39
CA ALA A 25 1.53 -7.63 -6.13
C ALA A 25 2.49 -6.45 -5.86
N ALA A 26 1.96 -5.24 -5.77
CA ALA A 26 2.79 -4.09 -5.47
C ALA A 26 3.26 -4.20 -4.02
N ILE A 27 4.50 -3.80 -3.76
CA ILE A 27 4.98 -3.58 -2.40
C ILE A 27 4.68 -2.12 -2.06
N VAL A 28 3.73 -1.90 -1.15
CA VAL A 28 3.36 -0.57 -0.66
C VAL A 28 4.02 -0.36 0.69
N GLU A 29 5.04 0.50 0.71
CA GLU A 29 5.83 0.79 1.91
C GLU A 29 5.40 2.10 2.59
N HIS A 30 5.26 2.06 3.91
CA HIS A 30 5.02 3.23 4.74
C HIS A 30 6.02 3.32 5.89
N THR A 31 6.39 4.55 6.25
CA THR A 31 7.12 4.81 7.50
C THR A 31 6.23 5.56 8.48
N PHE A 32 6.02 4.97 9.64
CA PHE A 32 5.22 5.51 10.72
C PHE A 32 6.13 6.00 11.83
N VAL A 33 6.32 7.31 11.91
CA VAL A 33 7.00 7.96 13.03
C VAL A 33 5.96 8.29 14.09
N VAL A 34 5.94 7.49 15.15
CA VAL A 34 5.00 7.69 16.26
C VAL A 34 5.56 8.75 17.20
N THR A 35 4.82 9.83 17.39
CA THR A 35 5.23 11.00 18.19
C THR A 35 4.06 11.54 19.00
N GLN A 36 4.31 12.53 19.85
CA GLN A 36 3.26 13.30 20.51
C GLN A 36 3.09 14.67 19.86
N MET A 37 1.85 15.16 19.82
CA MET A 37 1.52 16.54 19.44
C MET A 37 0.41 17.10 20.32
N ASN A 38 0.37 18.41 20.50
CA ASN A 38 -0.75 19.07 21.16
C ASN A 38 -1.92 19.25 20.19
N LEU A 39 -3.12 18.87 20.62
CA LEU A 39 -4.37 19.15 19.93
C LEU A 39 -5.27 20.00 20.83
N THR A 40 -5.78 21.09 20.27
CA THR A 40 -6.82 21.91 20.89
C THR A 40 -8.19 21.36 20.49
N HIS A 41 -9.01 20.98 21.46
CA HIS A 41 -10.40 20.61 21.21
C HIS A 41 -11.29 21.18 22.31
N LEU A 42 -12.36 21.90 21.93
CA LEU A 42 -13.28 22.57 22.87
C LEU A 42 -12.54 23.42 23.91
N CYS A 43 -11.60 24.25 23.46
CA CYS A 43 -10.75 25.12 24.29
C CYS A 43 -9.84 24.37 25.29
N LYS A 44 -9.62 23.06 25.12
CA LYS A 44 -8.69 22.26 25.92
C LYS A 44 -7.53 21.77 25.07
N GLU A 45 -6.32 22.09 25.51
CA GLU A 45 -5.08 21.49 25.02
C GLU A 45 -4.91 20.08 25.57
N THR A 46 -4.70 19.10 24.68
CA THR A 46 -4.42 17.72 25.06
C THR A 46 -3.23 17.21 24.25
N LEU A 47 -2.24 16.66 24.93
CA LEU A 47 -1.12 15.97 24.29
C LEU A 47 -1.61 14.59 23.83
N VAL A 48 -1.57 14.34 22.52
CA VAL A 48 -2.01 13.09 21.91
C VAL A 48 -0.85 12.38 21.23
N THR A 49 -0.91 11.06 21.19
CA THR A 49 0.05 10.25 20.42
C THR A 49 -0.49 10.06 19.00
N VAL A 50 0.32 10.38 17.99
CA VAL A 50 -0.06 10.41 16.57
C VAL A 50 1.02 9.79 15.70
N VAL A 51 0.64 9.37 14.50
CA VAL A 51 1.58 8.92 13.46
C VAL A 51 1.89 10.09 12.54
N ASN A 52 3.17 10.32 12.27
CA ASN A 52 3.66 11.35 11.35
C ASN A 52 3.15 12.77 11.67
N GLY A 53 2.89 13.06 12.94
CA GLY A 53 2.41 14.37 13.39
C GLY A 53 1.01 14.74 12.88
N GLN A 54 0.21 13.75 12.48
CA GLN A 54 -1.09 13.96 11.83
C GLN A 54 -2.23 13.38 12.67
N PHE A 55 -3.35 14.10 12.69
CA PHE A 55 -4.61 13.64 13.26
C PHE A 55 -5.77 14.00 12.31
N PRO A 56 -6.48 13.03 11.70
CA PRO A 56 -6.22 11.59 11.75
C PRO A 56 -4.84 11.22 11.17
N GLY A 57 -4.32 10.04 11.53
CA GLY A 57 -3.05 9.53 10.99
C GLY A 57 -3.12 9.28 9.47
N PRO A 58 -1.97 9.00 8.82
CA PRO A 58 -1.92 8.72 7.39
C PRO A 58 -2.75 7.48 7.04
N VAL A 59 -3.49 7.58 5.93
CA VAL A 59 -4.24 6.46 5.36
C VAL A 59 -3.29 5.54 4.60
N ILE A 60 -3.51 4.24 4.72
CA ILE A 60 -2.85 3.23 3.90
C ILE A 60 -3.82 2.84 2.81
N GLU A 61 -3.50 3.23 1.58
CA GLU A 61 -4.28 2.92 0.38
C GLU A 61 -3.56 1.82 -0.40
N VAL A 62 -4.21 0.67 -0.50
CA VAL A 62 -3.66 -0.57 -1.09
C VAL A 62 -4.75 -1.30 -1.86
N ASN A 63 -4.37 -2.08 -2.85
CA ASN A 63 -5.27 -2.95 -3.61
C ASN A 63 -5.22 -4.37 -3.05
N GLU A 64 -6.26 -5.16 -3.35
CA GLU A 64 -6.24 -6.58 -3.00
C GLU A 64 -5.09 -7.29 -3.70
N GLY A 65 -4.31 -8.06 -2.94
CA GLY A 65 -3.12 -8.75 -3.41
C GLY A 65 -1.81 -8.01 -3.13
N ASP A 66 -1.84 -6.71 -2.78
CA ASP A 66 -0.63 -5.96 -2.44
C ASP A 66 0.04 -6.47 -1.16
N LEU A 67 1.36 -6.29 -1.10
CA LEU A 67 2.16 -6.52 0.10
C LEU A 67 2.41 -5.19 0.81
N VAL A 68 1.95 -5.07 2.04
CA VAL A 68 2.10 -3.84 2.83
C VAL A 68 3.27 -3.99 3.81
N ALA A 69 4.25 -3.11 3.72
CA ALA A 69 5.35 -3.03 4.68
C ALA A 69 5.27 -1.72 5.45
N VAL A 70 5.19 -1.80 6.79
CA VAL A 70 5.14 -0.60 7.64
C VAL A 70 6.32 -0.59 8.61
N HIS A 71 7.19 0.39 8.40
CA HIS A 71 8.34 0.66 9.26
C HIS A 71 7.91 1.58 10.40
N VAL A 72 7.81 1.02 11.61
CA VAL A 72 7.40 1.78 12.79
C VAL A 72 8.62 2.30 13.54
N VAL A 73 8.70 3.62 13.72
CA VAL A 73 9.72 4.30 14.53
C VAL A 73 9.03 4.96 15.71
N ASN A 74 9.19 4.37 16.90
CA ASN A 74 8.62 4.92 18.12
C ASN A 74 9.50 6.05 18.67
N ARG A 75 9.02 7.30 18.57
CA ARG A 75 9.60 8.48 19.23
C ARG A 75 8.70 9.01 20.36
N SER A 76 7.64 8.28 20.69
CA SER A 76 6.79 8.59 21.82
C SER A 76 7.45 8.12 23.13
N PRO A 77 7.01 8.61 24.30
CA PRO A 77 7.56 8.18 25.58
C PRO A 77 7.06 6.80 26.05
N ASN A 78 6.13 6.17 25.31
CA ASN A 78 5.45 4.94 25.74
C ASN A 78 5.86 3.74 24.89
N ASN A 79 5.76 2.53 25.45
CA ASN A 79 5.81 1.30 24.66
C ASN A 79 4.55 1.19 23.79
N ILE A 80 4.71 0.81 22.53
CA ILE A 80 3.63 0.83 21.53
C ILE A 80 3.61 -0.47 20.71
N THR A 81 2.39 -0.88 20.36
CA THR A 81 2.07 -1.89 19.34
C THR A 81 1.13 -1.26 18.32
N ILE A 82 1.22 -1.65 17.04
CA ILE A 82 0.30 -1.24 15.98
C ILE A 82 -0.52 -2.46 15.57
N HIS A 83 -1.83 -2.28 15.39
CA HIS A 83 -2.76 -3.30 14.93
C HIS A 83 -3.35 -2.88 13.60
N TRP A 84 -3.48 -3.85 12.70
CA TRP A 84 -4.15 -3.76 11.42
C TRP A 84 -5.48 -4.50 11.52
#